data_AF-A0A183VGC9-F1
#
_entry.id   AF-A0A183VGC9-F1
#
_cell.length_a   1.000
_cell.length_b   1.000
_cell.length_c   1.000
_cell.angle_alpha   90.00
_cell.angle_beta   90.00
_cell.angle_gamma   90.00
#
_symmetry.space_group_name_H-M   'P 1'
#
loop_
_entity.id
_entity.type
_entity.pdbx_description
1 polymer ?
#
loop_
_entity_poly.entity_id
_entity_poly.type
_entity_poly.pdbx_seq_one_letter_code
_entity_poly.pdbx_strand_id
1 'polypeptide(L)'
;MNCVSTPHCTLRPRKVPSGNLFRMNEERLGVVSRRLQVLNSCLHYIFDMKLSDARKMLCAVELSMRSVNARVALCQLLWLNLNPVNRATLLPQQFELIIRLMNCALNQESKEDEHGIAYAMLYLSNIYCRRLTAGVHQFAYTCIQDHPVWENEQFWEAAFFHDVHRQLRRLYMPVKDDSDCPFSVQENVTDTWNLMEEPSGMDLVSERLANVSHFDEAEIKRRALEENSIVFGQAKHYINLMVYLRIPLDVSKLRRVNVRELERRSNGRRRETFDDETIVSESESDVESGFIESDDSDLGNATVKWIRRLIDRICSAAGLEHAQIERLCDEIPGFVALHIDNLEQVYTESKRLSPMHKV
;
A
#
# COMPACT_ATOMS: atom_id res chain seq x y z
N MET A 1 -44.99 -15.95 74.29
CA MET A 1 -43.71 -15.97 73.56
C MET A 1 -43.84 -15.10 72.32
N ASN A 2 -42.98 -14.08 72.24
CA ASN A 2 -42.49 -13.32 71.08
C ASN A 2 -43.49 -12.78 70.04
N CYS A 3 -43.76 -11.47 70.10
CA CYS A 3 -44.02 -10.67 68.90
C CYS A 3 -42.82 -9.75 68.65
N VAL A 4 -42.09 -10.09 67.60
CA VAL A 4 -40.85 -9.47 67.11
C VAL A 4 -41.19 -8.18 66.37
N SER A 5 -40.53 -7.08 66.73
CA SER A 5 -40.55 -5.82 65.98
C SER A 5 -39.74 -5.97 64.69
N THR A 6 -40.37 -5.75 63.54
CA THR A 6 -39.72 -5.72 62.23
C THR A 6 -38.93 -4.42 62.04
N PRO A 7 -37.67 -4.45 61.56
CA PRO A 7 -36.96 -3.24 61.16
C PRO A 7 -37.27 -2.89 59.69
N HIS A 8 -37.63 -1.63 59.45
CA HIS A 8 -37.77 -1.07 58.09
C HIS A 8 -36.42 -1.07 57.36
N CYS A 9 -36.31 -1.86 56.29
CA CYS A 9 -35.15 -1.84 55.40
C CYS A 9 -35.23 -0.61 54.47
N THR A 10 -34.41 0.40 54.73
CA THR A 10 -34.23 1.54 53.81
C THR A 10 -33.20 1.16 52.75
N LEU A 11 -33.64 0.92 51.52
CA LEU A 11 -32.77 0.75 50.36
C LEU A 11 -32.03 2.08 50.09
N ARG A 12 -30.81 2.21 50.59
CA ARG A 12 -29.87 3.25 50.14
C ARG A 12 -29.05 2.68 48.97
N PRO A 13 -29.03 3.32 47.79
CA PRO A 13 -28.15 2.89 46.71
C PRO A 13 -26.70 2.95 47.19
N ARG A 14 -26.02 1.79 47.23
CA ARG A 14 -24.58 1.72 47.51
C ARG A 14 -23.85 2.36 46.32
N LYS A 15 -23.28 3.55 46.53
CA LYS A 15 -22.23 4.06 45.64
C LYS A 15 -21.02 3.17 45.82
N VAL A 16 -20.78 2.30 44.84
CA VAL A 16 -19.54 1.53 44.75
C VAL A 16 -18.41 2.53 44.48
N PRO A 17 -17.34 2.57 45.29
CA PRO A 17 -16.19 3.42 45.00
C PRO A 17 -15.56 2.97 43.68
N SER A 18 -15.52 3.85 42.68
CA SER A 18 -14.76 3.61 41.45
C SER A 18 -13.29 3.50 41.83
N GLY A 19 -12.72 2.29 41.78
CA GLY A 19 -11.33 2.06 42.14
C GLY A 19 -10.35 2.82 41.24
N ASN A 20 -9.13 3.05 41.74
CA ASN A 20 -8.04 3.74 41.03
C ASN A 20 -7.81 3.22 39.58
N LEU A 21 -8.15 1.97 39.30
CA LEU A 21 -8.09 1.37 37.96
C LEU A 21 -8.95 2.11 36.92
N PHE A 22 -10.16 2.56 37.29
CA PHE A 22 -11.03 3.32 36.38
C PHE A 22 -10.46 4.70 36.09
N ARG A 23 -9.90 5.38 37.09
CA ARG A 23 -9.20 6.67 36.90
C ARG A 23 -7.95 6.52 36.05
N MET A 24 -7.17 5.45 36.22
CA MET A 24 -5.99 5.20 35.38
C MET A 24 -6.36 4.88 33.93
N ASN A 25 -7.47 4.18 33.69
CA ASN A 25 -7.97 3.95 32.34
C ASN A 25 -8.48 5.25 31.69
N GLU A 26 -9.20 6.09 32.44
CA GLU A 26 -9.68 7.40 31.99
C GLU A 26 -8.51 8.37 31.70
N GLU A 27 -7.46 8.36 32.53
CA GLU A 27 -6.22 9.10 32.29
C GLU A 27 -5.47 8.57 31.05
N ARG A 28 -5.38 7.25 30.87
CA ARG A 28 -4.80 6.64 29.66
C ARG A 28 -5.57 7.02 28.40
N LEU A 29 -6.90 6.96 28.43
CA LEU A 29 -7.79 7.39 27.35
C LEU A 29 -7.62 8.90 27.06
N GLY A 30 -7.51 9.73 28.10
CA GLY A 30 -7.26 11.17 27.98
C GLY A 30 -5.90 11.50 27.36
N VAL A 31 -4.86 10.74 27.67
CA VAL A 31 -3.52 10.89 27.07
C VAL A 31 -3.53 10.49 25.59
N VAL A 32 -4.21 9.39 25.23
CA VAL A 32 -4.37 8.97 23.83
C VAL A 32 -5.12 10.05 23.04
N SER A 33 -6.26 10.53 23.56
CA SER A 33 -7.05 11.59 22.92
C SER A 33 -6.25 12.88 22.68
N ARG A 34 -5.45 13.32 23.68
CA ARG A 34 -4.59 14.50 23.53
C ARG A 34 -3.50 14.32 22.47
N ARG A 35 -2.88 13.14 22.40
CA ARG A 35 -1.87 12.82 21.36
C ARG A 35 -2.47 12.85 19.96
N LEU A 36 -3.66 12.27 19.79
CA LEU A 36 -4.38 12.30 18.52
C LEU A 36 -4.79 13.73 18.12
N GLN A 37 -5.16 14.57 19.08
CA GLN A 37 -5.44 15.99 18.83
C GLN A 37 -4.18 16.76 18.37
N VAL A 38 -3.02 16.48 18.95
CA VAL A 38 -1.74 17.09 18.54
C VAL A 38 -1.36 16.65 17.12
N LEU A 39 -1.52 15.36 16.79
CA LEU A 39 -1.35 14.84 15.43
C LEU A 39 -2.28 15.55 14.44
N ASN A 40 -3.58 15.62 14.77
CA ASN A 40 -4.57 16.29 13.92
C ASN A 40 -4.21 17.76 13.67
N SER A 41 -3.82 18.49 14.73
CA SER A 41 -3.42 19.89 14.63
C SER A 41 -2.15 20.07 13.78
N CYS A 42 -1.19 19.14 13.90
CA CYS A 42 0.02 19.15 13.09
C CYS A 42 -0.28 18.98 11.61
N LEU A 43 -1.09 17.98 11.23
CA LEU A 43 -1.49 17.78 9.84
C LEU A 43 -2.26 18.98 9.30
N HIS A 44 -3.20 19.55 10.08
CA HIS A 44 -3.89 20.78 9.70
C HIS A 44 -2.91 21.92 9.39
N TYR A 45 -1.89 22.15 10.23
CA TYR A 45 -0.88 23.17 9.95
C TYR A 45 0.00 22.85 8.75
N ILE A 46 0.29 21.57 8.47
CA ILE A 46 1.02 21.17 7.26
C ILE A 46 0.20 21.51 6.02
N PHE A 47 -1.08 21.12 5.98
CA PHE A 47 -1.97 21.36 4.83
C PHE A 47 -2.38 22.84 4.67
N ASP A 48 -2.47 23.60 5.75
CA ASP A 48 -2.73 25.05 5.74
C ASP A 48 -1.47 25.91 5.52
N MET A 49 -0.32 25.28 5.23
CA MET A 49 0.97 25.96 5.03
C MET A 49 1.49 26.76 6.23
N LYS A 50 1.02 26.46 7.45
CA LYS A 50 1.53 26.98 8.73
C LYS A 50 2.72 26.16 9.22
N LEU A 51 3.74 26.03 8.38
CA LEU A 51 4.84 25.07 8.56
C LEU A 51 5.68 25.31 9.82
N SER A 52 5.82 26.57 10.25
CA SER A 52 6.52 26.91 11.49
C SER A 52 5.82 26.33 12.73
N ASP A 53 4.50 26.31 12.75
CA ASP A 53 3.72 25.76 13.86
C ASP A 53 3.67 24.23 13.80
N ALA A 54 3.58 23.66 12.60
CA ALA A 54 3.73 22.21 12.42
C ALA A 54 5.08 21.70 12.95
N ARG A 55 6.19 22.39 12.62
CA ARG A 55 7.55 22.02 13.07
C ARG A 55 7.69 22.04 14.59
N LYS A 56 6.97 22.90 15.32
CA LYS A 56 6.97 22.91 16.79
C LYS A 56 6.33 21.66 17.39
N MET A 57 5.38 21.04 16.70
CA MET A 57 4.68 19.84 17.17
C MET A 57 5.32 18.54 16.67
N LEU A 58 6.20 18.60 15.66
CA LEU A 58 6.70 17.44 14.96
C LEU A 58 7.33 16.39 15.88
N CYS A 59 8.20 16.80 16.81
CA CYS A 59 8.83 15.88 17.77
C CYS A 59 7.79 15.13 18.64
N ALA A 60 6.74 15.83 19.10
CA ALA A 60 5.67 15.21 19.89
C ALA A 60 4.82 14.24 19.06
N VAL A 61 4.59 14.56 17.78
CA VAL A 61 3.88 13.69 16.84
C VAL A 61 4.70 12.44 16.53
N GLU A 62 5.99 12.58 16.24
CA GLU A 62 6.90 11.45 15.98
C GLU A 62 6.97 10.50 17.18
N LEU A 63 7.07 11.04 18.40
CA LEU A 63 7.03 10.22 19.61
C LEU A 63 5.69 9.49 19.79
N SER A 64 4.59 10.06 19.32
CA SER A 64 3.27 9.45 19.38
C SER A 64 3.12 8.27 18.42
N MET A 65 3.90 8.21 17.33
CA MET A 65 3.88 7.11 16.35
C MET A 65 4.29 5.75 16.90
N ARG A 66 4.82 5.67 18.14
CA ARG A 66 5.01 4.40 18.85
C ARG A 66 3.68 3.68 19.14
N SER A 67 2.57 4.43 19.17
CA SER A 67 1.24 3.88 19.35
C SER A 67 0.60 3.55 17.99
N VAL A 68 0.08 2.33 17.85
CA VAL A 68 -0.71 1.90 16.68
C VAL A 68 -1.82 2.90 16.38
N ASN A 69 -2.59 3.32 17.39
CA ASN A 69 -3.69 4.28 17.22
C ASN A 69 -3.25 5.60 16.58
N ALA A 70 -2.04 6.09 16.88
CA ALA A 70 -1.51 7.30 16.26
C ALA A 70 -1.13 7.07 14.79
N ARG A 71 -0.59 5.90 14.45
CA ARG A 71 -0.28 5.52 13.06
C ARG A 71 -1.54 5.31 12.23
N VAL A 72 -2.54 4.63 12.79
CA VAL A 72 -3.85 4.45 12.16
C VAL A 72 -4.51 5.82 11.92
N ALA A 73 -4.53 6.68 12.95
CA ALA A 73 -5.06 8.03 12.82
C ALA A 73 -4.29 8.86 11.79
N LEU A 74 -2.97 8.71 11.67
CA LEU A 74 -2.18 9.36 10.62
C LEU A 74 -2.68 8.92 9.24
N CYS A 75 -2.84 7.62 8.99
CA CYS A 75 -3.33 7.09 7.71
C CYS A 75 -4.72 7.64 7.36
N GLN A 76 -5.63 7.61 8.33
CA GLN A 76 -7.00 8.13 8.19
C GLN A 76 -7.01 9.63 7.90
N LEU A 77 -6.25 10.42 8.65
CA LEU A 77 -6.18 11.87 8.45
C LEU A 77 -5.51 12.23 7.11
N LEU A 78 -4.50 11.48 6.68
CA LEU A 78 -3.91 11.65 5.35
C LEU A 78 -4.93 11.34 4.26
N TRP A 79 -5.75 10.29 4.41
CA TRP A 79 -6.81 10.00 3.45
C TRP A 79 -7.88 11.09 3.41
N LEU A 80 -8.37 11.52 4.58
CA LEU A 80 -9.39 12.57 4.67
C LEU A 80 -8.93 13.90 4.07
N ASN A 81 -7.63 14.21 4.14
CA ASN A 81 -7.05 15.41 3.53
C ASN A 81 -6.92 15.33 2.00
N LEU A 82 -7.19 14.18 1.38
CA LEU A 82 -7.27 14.06 -0.08
C LEU A 82 -8.50 14.75 -0.66
N ASN A 83 -9.48 15.20 0.11
CA ASN A 83 -10.66 15.88 -0.43
C ASN A 83 -10.55 17.40 -0.23
N PRO A 84 -10.51 18.22 -1.31
CA PRO A 84 -10.46 17.85 -2.73
C PRO A 84 -9.12 17.25 -3.21
N VAL A 85 -9.15 16.38 -4.24
CA VAL A 85 -8.00 15.54 -4.71
C VAL A 85 -6.76 16.35 -5.08
N ASN A 86 -6.93 17.61 -5.46
CA ASN A 86 -5.81 18.52 -5.74
C ASN A 86 -4.88 18.74 -4.53
N ARG A 87 -5.33 18.44 -3.30
CA ARG A 87 -4.50 18.49 -2.08
C ARG A 87 -3.42 17.41 -2.01
N ALA A 88 -3.48 16.40 -2.88
CA ALA A 88 -2.43 15.38 -3.00
C ALA A 88 -1.12 15.93 -3.60
N THR A 89 -1.17 17.03 -4.36
CA THR A 89 0.02 17.69 -4.91
C THR A 89 0.56 18.71 -3.91
N LEU A 90 1.61 18.35 -3.20
CA LEU A 90 2.18 19.09 -2.08
C LEU A 90 3.27 20.07 -2.52
N LEU A 91 3.40 21.17 -1.79
CA LEU A 91 4.56 22.06 -1.91
C LEU A 91 5.83 21.41 -1.32
N PRO A 92 7.06 21.78 -1.73
CA PRO A 92 8.28 21.06 -1.37
C PRO A 92 8.47 20.84 0.14
N GLN A 93 8.23 21.87 0.96
CA GLN A 93 8.37 21.78 2.42
C GLN A 93 7.22 21.00 3.07
N GLN A 94 6.02 21.05 2.50
CA GLN A 94 4.88 20.26 2.94
C GLN A 94 5.13 18.77 2.66
N PHE A 95 5.62 18.46 1.46
CA PHE A 95 6.03 17.13 1.05
C PHE A 95 7.09 16.55 2.00
N GLU A 96 8.15 17.31 2.32
CA GLU A 96 9.18 16.87 3.27
C GLU A 96 8.59 16.45 4.64
N LEU A 97 7.66 17.24 5.19
CA LEU A 97 7.01 16.92 6.46
C LEU A 97 6.10 15.70 6.38
N ILE A 98 5.32 15.55 5.30
CA ILE A 98 4.46 14.38 5.09
C ILE A 98 5.30 13.11 4.93
N ILE A 99 6.34 13.13 4.10
CA ILE A 99 7.28 12.01 3.93
C ILE A 99 7.94 11.62 5.25
N ARG A 100 8.34 12.61 6.05
CA ARG A 100 8.93 12.37 7.37
C ARG A 100 7.96 11.66 8.30
N LEU A 101 6.69 12.05 8.32
CA LEU A 101 5.66 11.37 9.12
C LEU A 101 5.36 9.95 8.60
N MET A 102 5.29 9.75 7.28
CA MET A 102 5.10 8.42 6.68
C MET A 102 6.25 7.47 7.03
N ASN A 103 7.51 7.92 6.87
CA ASN A 103 8.68 7.15 7.26
C ASN A 103 8.73 6.86 8.76
N CYS A 104 8.34 7.83 9.60
CA CYS A 104 8.26 7.64 11.05
C CYS A 104 7.23 6.56 11.41
N ALA A 105 6.07 6.55 10.77
CA ALA A 105 5.05 5.53 11.02
C ALA A 105 5.50 4.14 10.59
N LEU A 106 6.11 4.00 9.41
CA LEU A 106 6.63 2.72 8.90
C LEU A 106 7.76 2.16 9.78
N ASN A 107 8.66 3.02 10.28
CA ASN A 107 9.73 2.63 11.21
C ASN A 107 9.23 2.12 12.57
N GLN A 108 7.94 2.30 12.88
CA GLN A 108 7.33 1.89 14.16
C GLN A 108 6.36 0.70 13.98
N GLU A 109 6.37 0.03 12.82
CA GLU A 109 5.57 -1.18 12.59
C GLU A 109 5.84 -2.20 13.71
N SER A 110 4.76 -2.76 14.26
CA SER A 110 4.79 -3.73 15.34
C SER A 110 3.96 -4.95 14.96
N LYS A 111 4.00 -5.98 15.81
CA LYS A 111 3.14 -7.16 15.63
C LYS A 111 1.64 -6.86 15.83
N GLU A 112 1.31 -5.71 16.43
CA GLU A 112 -0.08 -5.33 16.73
C GLU A 112 -0.78 -4.71 15.52
N ASP A 113 -0.02 -4.17 14.56
CA ASP A 113 -0.49 -3.61 13.30
C ASP A 113 0.17 -4.29 12.10
N GLU A 114 0.45 -5.58 12.23
CA GLU A 114 1.12 -6.39 11.22
C GLU A 114 0.49 -6.10 9.84
N HIS A 115 1.28 -5.46 8.97
CA HIS A 115 0.93 -5.07 7.60
C HIS A 115 -0.11 -3.94 7.47
N GLY A 116 -0.85 -3.65 8.54
CA GLY A 116 -1.79 -2.55 8.71
C GLY A 116 -1.38 -1.25 8.03
N ILE A 117 -0.41 -0.61 8.69
CA ILE A 117 0.10 0.70 8.30
C ILE A 117 0.80 0.65 6.95
N ALA A 118 1.54 -0.42 6.66
CA ALA A 118 2.23 -0.59 5.38
C ALA A 118 1.25 -0.60 4.20
N TYR A 119 0.11 -1.28 4.32
CA TYR A 119 -0.92 -1.27 3.29
C TYR A 119 -1.55 0.10 3.10
N ALA A 120 -1.89 0.82 4.17
CA ALA A 120 -2.40 2.18 4.01
C ALA A 120 -1.36 3.09 3.32
N MET A 121 -0.09 2.96 3.70
CA MET A 121 1.01 3.70 3.08
C MET A 121 1.25 3.30 1.63
N LEU A 122 0.98 2.05 1.23
CA LEU A 122 1.05 1.59 -0.16
C LEU A 122 0.17 2.47 -1.06
N TYR A 123 -1.09 2.74 -0.70
CA TYR A 123 -1.96 3.62 -1.49
C TYR A 123 -1.62 5.09 -1.32
N LEU A 124 -1.43 5.56 -0.08
CA LEU A 124 -1.17 6.98 0.19
C LEU A 124 0.10 7.45 -0.53
N SER A 125 1.13 6.60 -0.60
CA SER A 125 2.39 6.91 -1.27
C SER A 125 2.29 6.99 -2.80
N ASN A 126 1.28 6.33 -3.39
CA ASN A 126 0.95 6.39 -4.81
C ASN A 126 0.07 7.60 -5.17
N ILE A 127 -0.50 8.28 -4.17
CA ILE A 127 -1.37 9.46 -4.37
C ILE A 127 -0.59 10.75 -4.10
N TYR A 128 0.07 10.84 -2.94
CA TYR A 128 0.80 12.05 -2.57
C TYR A 128 2.04 12.25 -3.44
N CYS A 129 2.17 13.45 -4.00
CA CYS A 129 3.30 13.82 -4.83
C CYS A 129 3.70 15.29 -4.62
N ARG A 130 4.86 15.66 -5.16
CA ARG A 130 5.25 17.06 -5.35
C ARG A 130 5.57 17.31 -6.82
N ARG A 131 5.27 18.51 -7.29
CA ARG A 131 5.67 18.95 -8.64
C ARG A 131 7.10 19.50 -8.60
N LEU A 132 7.98 18.91 -9.39
CA LEU A 132 9.36 19.34 -9.60
C LEU A 132 9.44 20.37 -10.73
N THR A 133 10.66 20.87 -10.99
CA THR A 133 10.97 21.65 -12.19
C THR A 133 10.65 20.82 -13.45
N ALA A 134 10.28 21.49 -14.55
CA ALA A 134 9.81 20.87 -15.80
C ALA A 134 8.47 20.11 -15.75
N GLY A 135 7.69 20.22 -14.68
CA GLY A 135 6.35 19.61 -14.58
C GLY A 135 6.34 18.12 -14.24
N VAL A 136 7.50 17.57 -13.89
CA VAL A 136 7.66 16.18 -13.43
C VAL A 136 7.08 16.04 -12.02
N HIS A 137 6.38 14.94 -11.75
CA HIS A 137 5.86 14.65 -10.41
C HIS A 137 6.76 13.63 -9.71
N GLN A 138 7.18 13.94 -8.48
CA GLN A 138 7.79 12.96 -7.59
C GLN A 138 6.74 12.47 -6.60
N PHE A 139 6.42 11.19 -6.69
CA PHE A 139 5.50 10.53 -5.77
C PHE A 139 6.20 10.14 -4.47
N ALA A 140 5.40 10.04 -3.40
CA ALA A 140 5.86 9.70 -2.07
C ALA A 140 6.47 8.29 -1.98
N TYR A 141 6.04 7.35 -2.83
CA TYR A 141 6.62 6.00 -2.86
C TYR A 141 8.14 6.04 -3.05
N THR A 142 8.67 7.00 -3.85
CA THR A 142 10.13 7.16 -4.10
C THR A 142 10.94 7.52 -2.86
N CYS A 143 10.27 7.91 -1.76
CA CYS A 143 10.90 8.37 -0.52
C CYS A 143 10.66 7.43 0.67
N ILE A 144 10.02 6.28 0.43
CA ILE A 144 9.75 5.26 1.46
C ILE A 144 10.24 3.87 1.03
N GLN A 145 11.04 3.76 -0.03
CA GLN A 145 11.44 2.48 -0.63
C GLN A 145 12.39 1.66 0.26
N ASP A 146 13.07 2.31 1.21
CA ASP A 146 14.07 1.67 2.08
C ASP A 146 13.46 0.89 3.26
N HIS A 147 12.12 0.79 3.37
CA HIS A 147 11.48 0.02 4.44
C HIS A 147 11.45 -1.48 4.13
N PRO A 148 11.78 -2.35 5.11
CA PRO A 148 11.90 -3.79 4.91
C PRO A 148 10.58 -4.49 4.57
N VAL A 149 9.43 -3.90 4.93
CA VAL A 149 8.11 -4.46 4.65
C VAL A 149 7.88 -4.67 3.15
N TRP A 150 8.52 -3.88 2.27
CA TRP A 150 8.40 -4.03 0.82
C TRP A 150 9.16 -5.25 0.27
N GLU A 151 10.06 -5.85 1.05
CA GLU A 151 10.71 -7.12 0.69
C GLU A 151 9.94 -8.33 1.21
N ASN A 152 8.97 -8.12 2.10
CA ASN A 152 8.20 -9.19 2.73
C ASN A 152 7.14 -9.75 1.77
N GLU A 153 7.35 -10.95 1.25
CA GLU A 153 6.39 -11.62 0.37
C GLU A 153 5.03 -11.89 1.04
N GLN A 154 4.99 -12.11 2.37
CA GLN A 154 3.74 -12.34 3.09
C GLN A 154 2.87 -11.08 3.13
N PHE A 155 3.49 -9.91 3.29
CA PHE A 155 2.80 -8.61 3.20
C PHE A 155 2.09 -8.48 1.84
N TRP A 156 2.84 -8.72 0.76
CA TRP A 156 2.32 -8.57 -0.59
C TRP A 156 1.20 -9.56 -0.92
N GLU A 157 1.35 -10.81 -0.48
CA GLU A 157 0.33 -11.85 -0.63
C GLU A 157 -0.95 -11.47 0.12
N ALA A 158 -0.82 -11.07 1.39
CA ALA A 158 -1.95 -10.64 2.20
C ALA A 158 -2.66 -9.43 1.57
N ALA A 159 -1.91 -8.40 1.17
CA ALA A 159 -2.45 -7.18 0.57
C ALA A 159 -3.19 -7.48 -0.75
N PHE A 160 -2.59 -8.32 -1.61
CA PHE A 160 -3.20 -8.76 -2.87
C PHE A 160 -4.54 -9.46 -2.64
N PHE A 161 -4.59 -10.46 -1.76
CA PHE A 161 -5.84 -11.18 -1.50
C PHE A 161 -6.87 -10.28 -0.83
N HIS A 162 -6.45 -9.38 0.05
CA HIS A 162 -7.33 -8.39 0.64
C HIS A 162 -8.04 -7.54 -0.44
N ASP A 163 -7.32 -7.02 -1.43
CA ASP A 163 -7.92 -6.27 -2.54
C ASP A 163 -8.82 -7.13 -3.44
N VAL A 164 -8.44 -8.39 -3.70
CA VAL A 164 -9.29 -9.32 -4.45
C VAL A 164 -10.61 -9.53 -3.71
N HIS A 165 -10.59 -9.80 -2.40
CA HIS A 165 -11.80 -9.92 -1.59
C HIS A 165 -12.64 -8.64 -1.62
N ARG A 166 -12.00 -7.47 -1.53
CA ARG A 166 -12.69 -6.18 -1.60
C ARG A 166 -13.40 -5.98 -2.94
N GLN A 167 -12.76 -6.33 -4.06
CA GLN A 167 -13.41 -6.23 -5.38
C GLN A 167 -14.50 -7.28 -5.57
N LEU A 168 -14.32 -8.51 -5.09
CA LEU A 168 -15.36 -9.54 -5.11
C LEU A 168 -16.60 -9.10 -4.31
N ARG A 169 -16.39 -8.47 -3.15
CA ARG A 169 -17.48 -7.85 -2.39
C ARG A 169 -18.21 -6.80 -3.21
N ARG A 170 -17.49 -5.90 -3.89
CA ARG A 170 -18.10 -4.87 -4.76
C ARG A 170 -18.88 -5.48 -5.93
N LEU A 171 -18.39 -6.57 -6.52
CA LEU A 171 -19.07 -7.30 -7.60
C LEU A 171 -20.42 -7.86 -7.13
N TYR A 172 -20.45 -8.45 -5.93
CA TYR A 172 -21.64 -9.17 -5.43
C TYR A 172 -22.56 -8.35 -4.53
N MET A 173 -22.05 -7.27 -3.94
CA MET A 173 -22.73 -6.36 -3.05
C MET A 173 -22.33 -4.91 -3.36
N PRO A 174 -22.81 -4.34 -4.47
CA PRO A 174 -22.56 -2.94 -4.79
C PRO A 174 -23.23 -2.03 -3.75
N VAL A 175 -22.44 -1.46 -2.84
CA VAL A 175 -22.90 -0.50 -1.83
C VAL A 175 -23.16 0.85 -2.51
N LYS A 176 -24.22 1.56 -2.09
CA LYS A 176 -24.61 2.86 -2.68
C LYS A 176 -23.71 4.04 -2.28
N ASP A 177 -22.88 3.88 -1.26
CA ASP A 177 -22.01 4.92 -0.70
C ASP A 177 -20.56 4.45 -0.85
N ASP A 178 -19.97 4.73 -2.02
CA ASP A 178 -18.68 4.22 -2.44
C ASP A 178 -17.56 5.09 -1.84
N SER A 179 -17.27 4.88 -0.55
CA SER A 179 -15.99 5.36 -0.03
C SER A 179 -14.89 4.56 -0.71
N ASP A 180 -14.21 5.17 -1.68
CA ASP A 180 -13.10 4.55 -2.40
C ASP A 180 -11.88 4.23 -1.53
N CYS A 181 -11.92 4.58 -0.24
CA CYS A 181 -10.86 4.27 0.71
C CYS A 181 -10.58 2.76 0.79
N PRO A 182 -9.34 2.32 0.52
CA PRO A 182 -8.97 0.91 0.62
C PRO A 182 -8.85 0.43 2.07
N PHE A 183 -8.88 1.34 3.06
CA PHE A 183 -8.74 1.06 4.49
C PHE A 183 -9.81 1.77 5.34
N SER A 184 -9.94 1.39 6.62
CA SER A 184 -10.99 1.94 7.50
C SER A 184 -10.73 3.40 7.85
N VAL A 185 -11.78 4.24 7.74
CA VAL A 185 -11.77 5.63 8.22
C VAL A 185 -12.73 5.82 9.41
N GLN A 186 -13.32 4.74 9.92
CA GLN A 186 -14.24 4.81 11.06
C GLN A 186 -13.49 5.12 12.37
N GLU A 187 -14.15 5.88 13.26
CA GLU A 187 -13.62 6.18 14.59
C GLU A 187 -13.55 4.89 15.44
N ASN A 188 -12.45 4.72 16.17
CA ASN A 188 -12.17 3.59 17.07
C ASN A 188 -11.80 2.25 16.42
N VAL A 189 -11.54 2.21 15.11
CA VAL A 189 -10.99 1.01 14.47
C VAL A 189 -9.48 0.99 14.67
N THR A 190 -8.95 -0.08 15.25
CA THR A 190 -7.51 -0.31 15.44
C THR A 190 -6.87 -1.02 14.25
N ASP A 191 -7.68 -1.62 13.37
CA ASP A 191 -7.26 -2.27 12.13
C ASP A 191 -7.44 -1.32 10.94
N THR A 192 -6.44 -1.28 10.07
CA THR A 192 -6.49 -0.49 8.83
C THR A 192 -7.04 -1.31 7.67
N TRP A 193 -7.04 -2.64 7.72
CA TRP A 193 -7.35 -3.41 6.53
C TRP A 193 -8.87 -3.55 6.30
N ASN A 194 -9.72 -3.50 7.32
CA ASN A 194 -11.15 -3.89 7.21
C ASN A 194 -11.32 -5.37 6.80
N LEU A 195 -10.31 -6.22 7.00
CA LEU A 195 -10.39 -7.65 6.63
C LEU A 195 -11.58 -8.34 7.33
N MET A 196 -11.96 -7.84 8.51
CA MET A 196 -13.05 -8.36 9.34
C MET A 196 -14.43 -7.77 9.01
N GLU A 197 -14.58 -7.01 7.93
CA GLU A 197 -15.88 -6.46 7.56
C GLU A 197 -16.80 -7.56 7.01
N GLU A 198 -17.93 -7.78 7.67
CA GLU A 198 -18.94 -8.77 7.29
C GLU A 198 -20.00 -8.17 6.35
N PRO A 199 -20.43 -8.89 5.30
CA PRO A 199 -19.95 -10.21 4.88
C PRO A 199 -18.60 -10.13 4.13
N SER A 200 -17.72 -11.12 4.34
CA SER A 200 -16.48 -11.18 3.58
C SER A 200 -16.75 -11.51 2.11
N GLY A 201 -15.77 -11.23 1.23
CA GLY A 201 -15.88 -11.60 -0.18
C GLY A 201 -16.08 -13.11 -0.38
N MET A 202 -15.48 -13.92 0.49
CA MET A 202 -15.65 -15.37 0.45
C MET A 202 -17.02 -15.82 0.91
N ASP A 203 -17.60 -15.16 1.92
CA ASP A 203 -18.96 -15.49 2.38
C ASP A 203 -19.96 -15.26 1.26
N LEU A 204 -19.81 -14.16 0.53
CA LEU A 204 -20.64 -13.85 -0.63
C LEU A 204 -20.46 -14.89 -1.74
N VAL A 205 -19.22 -15.26 -2.07
CA VAL A 205 -18.94 -16.31 -3.07
C VAL A 205 -19.52 -17.66 -2.65
N SER A 206 -19.37 -18.02 -1.37
CA SER A 206 -19.88 -19.28 -0.79
C SER A 206 -21.41 -19.36 -0.86
N GLU A 207 -22.12 -18.28 -0.50
CA GLU A 207 -23.58 -18.19 -0.61
C GLU A 207 -24.05 -18.34 -2.07
N ARG A 208 -23.28 -17.83 -3.03
CA ARG A 208 -23.58 -17.99 -4.46
C ARG A 208 -23.31 -19.41 -4.96
N LEU A 209 -22.22 -20.03 -4.53
CA LEU A 209 -21.91 -21.42 -4.83
C LEU A 209 -22.96 -22.39 -4.28
N ALA A 210 -23.48 -22.11 -3.08
CA ALA A 210 -24.58 -22.89 -2.51
C ALA A 210 -25.85 -22.83 -3.36
N ASN A 211 -26.05 -21.75 -4.10
CA ASN A 211 -27.18 -21.53 -5.01
C ASN A 211 -26.86 -21.83 -6.49
N VAL A 212 -25.74 -22.50 -6.77
CA VAL A 212 -25.26 -22.69 -8.16
C VAL A 212 -26.24 -23.46 -9.04
N SER A 213 -27.05 -24.34 -8.46
CA SER A 213 -28.09 -25.12 -9.15
C SER A 213 -29.21 -24.26 -9.75
N HIS A 214 -29.31 -22.99 -9.38
CA HIS A 214 -30.29 -22.04 -9.91
C HIS A 214 -29.77 -21.19 -11.07
N PHE A 215 -28.51 -21.37 -11.49
CA PHE A 215 -27.92 -20.62 -12.60
C PHE A 215 -27.72 -21.51 -13.83
N ASP A 216 -28.01 -20.95 -15.00
CA ASP A 216 -27.72 -21.59 -16.28
C ASP A 216 -26.19 -21.64 -16.53
N GLU A 217 -25.74 -22.59 -17.35
CA GLU A 217 -24.31 -22.77 -17.66
C GLU A 217 -23.65 -21.49 -18.21
N ALA A 218 -24.40 -20.70 -18.98
CA ALA A 218 -23.92 -19.42 -19.51
C ALA A 218 -23.67 -18.38 -18.40
N GLU A 219 -24.53 -18.34 -17.38
CA GLU A 219 -24.40 -17.41 -16.25
C GLU A 219 -23.23 -17.80 -15.35
N ILE A 220 -23.01 -19.11 -15.12
CA ILE A 220 -21.85 -19.62 -14.38
C ILE A 220 -20.56 -19.22 -15.08
N LYS A 221 -20.47 -19.43 -16.40
CA LYS A 221 -19.28 -19.05 -17.20
C LYS A 221 -19.04 -17.54 -17.18
N ARG A 222 -20.11 -16.73 -17.29
CA ARG A 222 -20.01 -15.27 -17.25
C ARG A 222 -19.44 -14.79 -15.90
N ARG A 223 -19.91 -15.34 -14.79
CA ARG A 223 -19.42 -14.95 -13.45
C ARG A 223 -18.00 -15.39 -13.20
N ALA A 224 -17.64 -16.62 -13.59
CA ALA A 224 -16.26 -17.09 -13.52
C ALA A 224 -15.31 -16.15 -14.30
N LEU A 225 -15.75 -15.64 -15.46
CA LEU A 225 -14.99 -14.66 -16.22
C LEU A 225 -14.82 -13.32 -15.48
N GLU A 226 -15.84 -12.84 -14.78
CA GLU A 226 -15.80 -11.60 -13.98
C GLU A 226 -14.86 -11.74 -12.78
N GLU A 227 -14.95 -12.84 -12.04
CA GLU A 227 -14.04 -13.15 -10.92
C GLU A 227 -12.59 -13.28 -11.40
N ASN A 228 -12.35 -14.01 -12.49
CA ASN A 228 -11.02 -14.13 -13.08
C ASN A 228 -10.48 -12.77 -13.56
N SER A 229 -11.35 -11.89 -14.07
CA SER A 229 -10.96 -10.54 -14.49
C SER A 229 -10.56 -9.67 -13.30
N ILE A 230 -11.20 -9.84 -12.13
CA ILE A 230 -10.80 -9.18 -10.89
C ILE A 230 -9.39 -9.63 -10.47
N VAL A 231 -9.14 -10.94 -10.40
CA VAL A 231 -7.84 -11.49 -10.02
C VAL A 231 -6.74 -11.03 -10.99
N PHE A 232 -6.99 -11.13 -12.30
CA PHE A 232 -6.05 -10.68 -13.33
C PHE A 232 -5.76 -9.17 -13.24
N GLY A 233 -6.80 -8.36 -13.06
CA GLY A 233 -6.67 -6.91 -12.91
C GLY A 233 -5.88 -6.52 -11.68
N GLN A 234 -6.14 -7.17 -10.55
CA GLN A 234 -5.37 -6.94 -9.31
C GLN A 234 -3.93 -7.39 -9.46
N ALA A 235 -3.66 -8.53 -10.12
CA ALA A 235 -2.29 -8.99 -10.32
C ALA A 235 -1.47 -7.97 -11.13
N LYS A 236 -2.07 -7.41 -12.20
CA LYS A 236 -1.45 -6.34 -12.99
C LYS A 236 -1.22 -5.07 -12.17
N HIS A 237 -2.15 -4.71 -11.29
CA HIS A 237 -1.98 -3.57 -10.39
C HIS A 237 -0.82 -3.78 -9.41
N TYR A 238 -0.75 -4.95 -8.77
CA TYR A 238 0.27 -5.31 -7.81
C TYR A 238 1.66 -5.42 -8.43
N ILE A 239 1.78 -5.86 -9.69
CA ILE A 239 3.04 -5.78 -10.44
C ILE A 239 3.57 -4.34 -10.44
N ASN A 240 2.74 -3.36 -10.78
CA ASN A 240 3.16 -1.95 -10.80
C ASN A 240 3.56 -1.45 -9.41
N LEU A 241 2.78 -1.76 -8.38
CA LEU A 241 3.07 -1.36 -7.00
C LEU A 241 4.41 -1.93 -6.51
N MET A 242 4.68 -3.22 -6.80
CA MET A 242 5.96 -3.86 -6.49
C MET A 242 7.11 -3.20 -7.25
N VAL A 243 6.93 -2.92 -8.55
CA VAL A 243 7.93 -2.21 -9.35
C VAL A 243 8.27 -0.85 -8.72
N TYR A 244 7.26 -0.07 -8.32
CA TYR A 244 7.45 1.26 -7.72
C TYR A 244 8.21 1.24 -6.39
N LEU A 245 8.07 0.20 -5.59
CA LEU A 245 8.71 0.12 -4.27
C LEU A 245 10.04 -0.64 -4.30
N ARG A 246 10.24 -1.55 -5.26
CA ARG A 246 11.47 -2.35 -5.38
C ARG A 246 12.57 -1.67 -6.20
N ILE A 247 12.22 -0.75 -7.10
CA ILE A 247 13.19 -0.02 -7.91
C ILE A 247 13.49 1.34 -7.27
N PRO A 248 14.67 1.51 -6.63
CA PRO A 248 15.01 2.72 -5.91
C PRO A 248 15.20 3.92 -6.84
N LEU A 249 14.85 5.12 -6.36
CA LEU A 249 15.14 6.40 -7.06
C LEU A 249 16.66 6.65 -7.23
N ASP A 250 17.52 5.95 -6.48
CA ASP A 250 18.97 6.17 -6.51
C ASP A 250 19.62 5.75 -7.84
N VAL A 251 19.99 6.75 -8.65
CA VAL A 251 20.56 6.56 -10.00
C VAL A 251 21.88 5.77 -10.01
N SER A 252 22.67 5.71 -8.92
CA SER A 252 23.84 4.81 -8.89
C SER A 252 23.45 3.34 -9.00
N LYS A 253 22.27 2.96 -8.47
CA LYS A 253 21.71 1.62 -8.58
C LYS A 253 21.03 1.40 -9.95
N LEU A 254 20.46 2.46 -10.54
CA LEU A 254 19.77 2.39 -11.84
C LEU A 254 20.71 2.33 -13.04
N ARG A 255 21.83 3.08 -13.04
CA ARG A 255 22.81 3.11 -14.16
C ARG A 255 23.43 1.76 -14.50
N ARG A 256 23.32 0.79 -13.58
CA ARG A 256 23.84 -0.56 -13.72
C ARG A 256 22.83 -1.51 -14.36
N VAL A 257 21.59 -1.09 -14.58
CA VAL A 257 20.53 -1.91 -15.19
C VAL A 257 20.55 -1.76 -16.71
N ASN A 258 20.51 -2.88 -17.44
CA ASN A 258 20.39 -2.88 -18.89
C ASN A 258 18.92 -2.75 -19.33
N VAL A 259 18.42 -1.52 -19.41
CA VAL A 259 17.02 -1.21 -19.78
C VAL A 259 16.65 -1.78 -21.16
N ARG A 260 17.55 -1.67 -22.15
CA ARG A 260 17.31 -2.17 -23.51
C ARG A 260 17.08 -3.68 -23.56
N GLU A 261 17.76 -4.43 -22.70
CA GLU A 261 17.54 -5.87 -22.57
C GLU A 261 16.14 -6.18 -22.01
N LEU A 262 15.70 -5.45 -20.99
CA LEU A 262 14.37 -5.60 -20.39
C LEU A 262 13.26 -5.28 -21.41
N GLU A 263 13.41 -4.21 -22.18
CA GLU A 263 12.50 -3.87 -23.28
C GLU A 263 12.48 -4.97 -24.36
N ARG A 264 13.66 -5.47 -24.76
CA ARG A 264 13.77 -6.56 -25.74
C ARG A 264 13.14 -7.86 -25.23
N ARG A 265 13.19 -8.16 -23.94
CA ARG A 265 12.52 -9.32 -23.35
C ARG A 265 11.01 -9.17 -23.35
N SER A 266 10.50 -7.98 -23.08
CA SER A 266 9.07 -7.67 -23.20
C SER A 266 8.58 -7.77 -24.66
N ASN A 267 9.41 -7.33 -25.61
CA ASN A 267 9.06 -7.30 -27.04
C ASN A 267 9.41 -8.59 -27.80
N GLY A 268 10.37 -9.38 -27.33
CA GLY A 268 10.92 -10.55 -28.04
C GLY A 268 9.90 -11.65 -28.25
N ARG A 269 9.03 -11.90 -27.27
CA ARG A 269 7.92 -12.87 -27.40
C ARG A 269 6.72 -12.35 -28.19
N ARG A 270 6.54 -11.02 -28.32
CA ARG A 270 5.54 -10.44 -29.24
C ARG A 270 5.93 -10.64 -30.70
N ARG A 271 7.22 -10.88 -30.99
CA ARG A 271 7.74 -11.09 -32.35
C ARG A 271 7.77 -12.57 -32.75
N GLU A 272 7.95 -13.48 -31.78
CA GLU A 272 7.91 -14.94 -32.02
C GLU A 272 6.52 -15.45 -32.47
N THR A 273 5.46 -14.65 -32.36
CA THR A 273 4.13 -15.01 -32.86
C THR A 273 3.79 -14.43 -34.24
N PHE A 274 4.69 -13.69 -34.91
CA PHE A 274 4.37 -13.05 -36.19
C PHE A 274 5.39 -13.13 -37.34
N ASP A 275 6.59 -13.71 -37.18
CA ASP A 275 7.53 -13.84 -38.32
C ASP A 275 8.26 -15.20 -38.27
N ASP A 276 7.64 -16.25 -38.83
CA ASP A 276 8.36 -17.40 -39.40
C ASP A 276 8.69 -17.09 -40.87
N GLU A 277 9.56 -16.11 -41.12
CA GLU A 277 10.29 -15.99 -42.39
C GLU A 277 11.66 -15.33 -42.17
N THR A 278 12.70 -16.14 -42.26
CA THR A 278 14.03 -15.82 -42.80
C THR A 278 14.51 -14.36 -42.76
N ILE A 279 15.37 -14.02 -41.79
CA ILE A 279 16.46 -13.05 -42.03
C ILE A 279 17.76 -13.56 -41.42
N VAL A 280 18.61 -14.06 -42.31
CA VAL A 280 20.06 -14.20 -42.15
C VAL A 280 20.64 -12.79 -42.07
N SER A 281 21.40 -12.47 -41.03
CA SER A 281 22.34 -11.35 -41.09
C SER A 281 23.53 -11.62 -40.17
N GLU A 282 24.65 -11.94 -40.81
CA GLU A 282 25.99 -11.93 -40.26
C GLU A 282 26.34 -10.54 -39.75
N SER A 283 26.88 -10.47 -38.53
CA SER A 283 27.86 -9.46 -38.14
C SER A 283 28.61 -10.00 -36.92
N GLU A 284 29.73 -10.66 -37.20
CA GLU A 284 30.82 -10.84 -36.25
C GLU A 284 31.40 -9.46 -35.93
N SER A 285 31.35 -9.08 -34.66
CA SER A 285 32.30 -8.11 -34.11
C SER A 285 32.79 -8.62 -32.76
N ASP A 286 33.95 -9.27 -32.82
CA ASP A 286 34.82 -9.52 -31.69
C ASP A 286 35.15 -8.19 -31.00
N VAL A 287 34.64 -8.06 -29.77
CA VAL A 287 35.28 -7.28 -28.71
C VAL A 287 35.19 -8.10 -27.43
N GLU A 288 36.22 -8.93 -27.27
CA GLU A 288 36.65 -9.47 -25.98
C GLU A 288 36.96 -8.29 -25.05
N SER A 289 35.96 -7.85 -24.28
CA SER A 289 36.14 -6.98 -23.14
C SER A 289 35.70 -7.72 -21.89
N GLY A 290 36.60 -8.56 -21.40
CA GLY A 290 36.54 -9.11 -20.05
C GLY A 290 36.66 -7.98 -19.02
N PHE A 291 35.52 -7.51 -18.54
CA PHE A 291 35.38 -6.97 -17.19
C PHE A 291 34.04 -7.48 -16.65
N ILE A 292 34.10 -8.64 -15.99
CA ILE A 292 33.05 -9.08 -15.08
C ILE A 292 33.13 -8.16 -13.87
N GLU A 293 32.45 -7.01 -13.93
CA GLU A 293 32.13 -6.25 -12.72
C GLU A 293 30.89 -6.86 -12.07
N SER A 294 31.15 -7.49 -10.94
CA SER A 294 30.30 -8.24 -10.03
C SER A 294 28.90 -7.68 -9.75
N ASP A 295 27.91 -8.58 -9.85
CA ASP A 295 26.64 -8.75 -9.10
C ASP A 295 25.64 -7.59 -8.88
N ASP A 296 26.00 -6.33 -9.11
CA ASP A 296 25.14 -5.16 -8.82
C ASP A 296 24.40 -4.61 -10.06
N SER A 297 24.65 -5.18 -11.25
CA SER A 297 23.91 -4.92 -12.50
C SER A 297 22.62 -5.75 -12.63
N ASP A 298 22.36 -6.67 -11.68
CA ASP A 298 21.21 -7.58 -11.71
C ASP A 298 19.94 -6.94 -11.14
N LEU A 299 19.93 -5.71 -10.60
CA LEU A 299 18.76 -5.16 -9.89
C LEU A 299 17.44 -5.26 -10.68
N GLY A 300 17.45 -4.85 -11.96
CA GLY A 300 16.27 -4.95 -12.82
C GLY A 300 15.83 -6.39 -13.03
N ASN A 301 16.77 -7.28 -13.34
CA ASN A 301 16.53 -8.70 -13.58
C ASN A 301 16.14 -9.47 -12.30
N ALA A 302 16.73 -9.15 -11.16
CA ALA A 302 16.40 -9.64 -9.83
C ALA A 302 14.99 -9.21 -9.44
N THR A 303 14.62 -7.96 -9.71
CA THR A 303 13.25 -7.45 -9.50
C THR A 303 12.26 -8.21 -10.37
N VAL A 304 12.54 -8.38 -11.68
CA VAL A 304 11.71 -9.18 -12.59
C VAL A 304 11.53 -10.61 -12.07
N LYS A 305 12.63 -11.30 -11.70
CA LYS A 305 12.59 -12.68 -11.19
C LYS A 305 11.80 -12.78 -9.89
N TRP A 306 11.95 -11.80 -9.00
CA TRP A 306 11.25 -11.77 -7.73
C TRP A 306 9.74 -11.56 -7.91
N ILE A 307 9.34 -10.53 -8.68
CA ILE A 307 7.92 -10.28 -8.98
C ILE A 307 7.31 -11.48 -9.73
N ARG A 308 8.00 -12.05 -10.72
CA ARG A 308 7.51 -13.22 -11.48
C ARG A 308 7.19 -14.40 -10.55
N ARG A 309 8.09 -14.74 -9.61
CA ARG A 309 7.87 -15.84 -8.66
C ARG A 309 6.69 -15.58 -7.73
N LEU A 310 6.56 -14.35 -7.23
CA LEU A 310 5.47 -13.98 -6.34
C LEU A 310 4.12 -14.00 -7.08
N ILE A 311 4.05 -13.40 -8.28
CA ILE A 311 2.85 -13.36 -9.12
C ILE A 311 2.41 -14.76 -9.53
N ASP A 312 3.34 -15.61 -9.96
CA ASP A 312 3.05 -17.01 -10.31
C ASP A 312 2.41 -17.75 -9.12
N ARG A 313 2.98 -17.61 -7.93
CA ARG A 313 2.46 -18.24 -6.70
C ARG A 313 1.07 -17.73 -6.32
N ILE A 314 0.89 -16.42 -6.18
CA ILE A 314 -0.39 -15.85 -5.69
C ILE A 314 -1.52 -16.00 -6.72
N CYS A 315 -1.22 -15.89 -8.02
CA CYS A 315 -2.24 -16.09 -9.07
C CYS A 315 -2.60 -17.56 -9.24
N SER A 316 -1.64 -18.48 -9.09
CA SER A 316 -1.93 -19.92 -9.07
C SER A 316 -2.79 -20.29 -7.87
N ALA A 317 -2.50 -19.73 -6.69
CA ALA A 317 -3.32 -19.91 -5.49
C ALA A 317 -4.73 -19.33 -5.64
N ALA A 318 -4.88 -18.23 -6.39
CA ALA A 318 -6.18 -17.64 -6.76
C ALA A 318 -6.94 -18.42 -7.86
N GLY A 319 -6.35 -19.47 -8.44
CA GLY A 319 -6.99 -20.30 -9.46
C GLY A 319 -6.95 -19.74 -10.88
N LEU A 320 -6.07 -18.77 -11.16
CA LEU A 320 -5.92 -18.19 -12.50
C LEU A 320 -5.28 -19.20 -13.46
N GLU A 321 -5.72 -19.22 -14.73
CA GLU A 321 -5.16 -20.14 -15.72
C GLU A 321 -3.68 -19.85 -16.00
N HIS A 322 -2.87 -20.90 -16.19
CA HIS A 322 -1.43 -20.75 -16.44
C HIS A 322 -1.11 -19.84 -17.64
N ALA A 323 -1.94 -19.89 -18.70
CA ALA A 323 -1.79 -19.02 -19.87
C ALA A 323 -1.99 -17.53 -19.54
N GLN A 324 -2.85 -17.20 -18.57
CA GLN A 324 -3.05 -15.83 -18.10
C GLN A 324 -1.90 -15.38 -17.19
N ILE A 325 -1.38 -16.27 -16.34
CA ILE A 325 -0.20 -16.02 -15.49
C ILE A 325 1.02 -15.72 -16.36
N GLU A 326 1.29 -16.52 -17.39
CA GLU A 326 2.41 -16.27 -18.31
C GLU A 326 2.29 -14.91 -19.01
N ARG A 327 1.08 -14.49 -19.42
CA ARG A 327 0.85 -13.15 -19.99
C ARG A 327 1.22 -12.04 -19.02
N LEU A 328 0.83 -12.15 -17.75
CA LEU A 328 1.21 -11.18 -16.71
C LEU A 328 2.74 -11.13 -16.53
N CYS A 329 3.36 -12.31 -16.44
CA CYS A 329 4.79 -12.46 -16.23
C CYS A 329 5.64 -11.92 -17.39
N ASP A 330 5.14 -12.00 -18.62
CA ASP A 330 5.80 -11.48 -19.81
C ASP A 330 5.76 -9.94 -19.92
N GLU A 331 4.80 -9.28 -19.25
CA GLU A 331 4.73 -7.81 -19.18
C GLU A 331 5.69 -7.21 -18.13
N ILE A 332 6.07 -7.96 -17.09
CA ILE A 332 6.89 -7.46 -15.96
C ILE A 332 8.18 -6.76 -16.42
N PRO A 333 9.02 -7.31 -17.33
CA PRO A 333 10.23 -6.64 -17.78
C PRO A 333 9.97 -5.25 -18.39
N GLY A 334 8.86 -5.10 -19.12
CA GLY A 334 8.46 -3.83 -19.72
C GLY A 334 8.05 -2.79 -18.68
N PHE A 335 7.33 -3.20 -17.63
CA PHE A 335 7.00 -2.32 -16.50
C PHE A 335 8.24 -1.86 -15.74
N VAL A 336 9.18 -2.77 -15.49
CA VAL A 336 10.47 -2.45 -14.84
C VAL A 336 11.26 -1.44 -15.69
N ALA A 337 11.41 -1.69 -16.99
CA ALA A 337 12.11 -0.79 -17.90
C ALA A 337 11.50 0.62 -17.91
N LEU A 338 10.17 0.70 -18.14
CA LEU A 338 9.44 1.97 -18.20
C LEU A 338 9.56 2.75 -16.88
N HIS A 339 9.52 2.06 -15.74
CA HIS A 339 9.64 2.74 -14.46
C HIS A 339 11.05 3.29 -14.23
N ILE A 340 12.09 2.56 -14.61
CA ILE A 340 13.48 3.04 -14.54
C ILE A 340 13.66 4.33 -15.35
N ASP A 341 13.17 4.35 -16.59
CA ASP A 341 13.26 5.53 -17.46
C ASP A 341 12.55 6.75 -16.85
N ASN A 342 11.38 6.54 -16.27
CA ASN A 342 10.65 7.60 -15.57
C ASN A 342 11.41 8.13 -14.35
N LEU A 343 12.06 7.25 -13.57
CA LEU A 343 12.82 7.64 -12.39
C LEU A 343 14.08 8.44 -12.71
N GLU A 344 14.72 8.24 -13.87
CA GLU A 344 15.89 9.04 -14.27
C GLU A 344 15.57 10.55 -14.34
N GLN A 345 14.40 10.88 -14.89
CA GLN A 345 13.93 12.26 -14.97
C GLN A 345 13.59 12.80 -13.58
N VAL A 346 12.86 12.02 -12.76
CA VAL A 346 12.49 12.39 -11.39
C VAL A 346 13.75 12.66 -10.54
N TYR A 347 14.77 11.81 -10.65
CA TYR A 347 16.03 11.98 -9.93
C TYR A 347 16.75 13.26 -10.33
N THR A 348 16.89 13.49 -11.64
CA THR A 348 17.59 14.65 -12.19
C THR A 348 16.94 15.95 -11.73
N GLU A 349 15.61 16.04 -11.77
CA GLU A 349 14.88 17.23 -11.32
C GLU A 349 14.85 17.35 -9.79
N SER A 350 14.78 16.23 -9.05
CA SER A 350 14.76 16.27 -7.57
C SER A 350 16.08 16.76 -6.96
N LYS A 351 17.22 16.44 -7.59
CA LYS A 351 18.55 16.91 -7.15
C LYS A 351 18.80 18.41 -7.36
N ARG A 352 18.06 19.05 -8.26
CA ARG A 352 18.14 20.50 -8.48
C ARG A 352 17.52 21.30 -7.34
N LEU A 353 16.67 20.66 -6.54
CA LEU A 353 16.12 21.21 -5.32
C LEU A 353 17.07 20.92 -4.16
N SER A 354 17.14 21.81 -3.16
CA SER A 354 17.96 21.60 -1.95
C SER A 354 17.74 20.18 -1.41
N PRO A 355 18.80 19.43 -1.07
CA PRO A 355 18.68 18.04 -0.69
C PRO A 355 17.69 17.88 0.45
N MET A 356 16.69 17.01 0.27
CA MET A 356 15.86 16.56 1.38
C MET A 356 16.79 15.93 2.41
N HIS A 357 16.67 16.33 3.68
CA HIS A 357 17.40 15.68 4.74
C HIS A 357 16.98 14.21 4.77
N LYS A 358 17.86 13.31 4.32
CA LYS A 358 17.71 11.88 4.57
C LYS A 358 17.76 11.69 6.09
N VAL A 359 16.67 11.17 6.65
CA VAL A 359 16.58 10.80 8.08
C VAL A 359 16.99 9.35 8.21
#